data_AF-A0A1H5Z7G0-F1
#
_entry.id   AF-A0A1H5Z7G0-F1
#
_cell.length_a   1.000
_cell.length_b   1.000
_cell.length_c   1.000
_cell.angle_alpha   90.00
_cell.angle_beta   90.00
_cell.angle_gamma   90.00
#
_symmetry.space_group_name_H-M   'P 1'
#
loop_
_entity.id
_entity.type
_entity.pdbx_description
1 polymer ?
#
loop_
_entity_poly.entity_id
_entity_poly.type
_entity_poly.pdbx_seq_one_letter_code
_entity_poly.pdbx_strand_id
1 'polypeptide(L)'
;MTAIAPISSEAQDLPSLIDRAASTLAGAKTAAEVLEARDMAGLAYDVAKRAARLQRAKSAHDDLVAAAHRAQAHALEIEARAKRRLADEYDAAQARGDVASGRPKRVENGNTFQATASDLGLRRDQIHEARQIRDAEAAEPGIVQRVLNERLERGEEPTRAALRKMVIDAARRGMRPQRPAGRRNPVHVPPTPERAAWQHVTGTFRAFAEWASDENLALARQGMRKARDDPFHHLDARAIARGAEVFTNIKEWLDAE
;
A
#
# COMPACT_ATOMS: atom_id res chain seq x y z
N MET A 1 -11.45 -22.91 35.21
CA MET A 1 -10.45 -22.10 34.48
C MET A 1 -10.30 -20.79 35.22
N THR A 2 -9.23 -20.66 36.01
CA THR A 2 -8.95 -19.45 36.79
C THR A 2 -8.35 -18.42 35.85
N ALA A 3 -9.06 -17.32 35.62
CA ALA A 3 -8.59 -16.24 34.76
C ALA A 3 -7.36 -15.58 35.41
N ILE A 4 -6.24 -15.55 34.67
CA ILE A 4 -5.06 -14.78 35.02
C ILE A 4 -5.45 -13.31 34.87
N ALA A 5 -5.50 -12.58 35.99
CA ALA A 5 -5.72 -11.14 35.97
C ALA A 5 -4.59 -10.46 35.16
N PRO A 6 -4.90 -9.50 34.28
CA PRO A 6 -3.87 -8.72 33.62
C PRO A 6 -3.05 -8.00 34.70
N ILE A 7 -1.73 -8.21 34.68
CA ILE A 7 -0.81 -7.48 35.54
C ILE A 7 -0.94 -6.01 35.14
N SER A 8 -1.57 -5.21 36.00
CA SER A 8 -1.74 -3.77 35.80
C SER A 8 -0.37 -3.14 35.50
N SER A 9 -0.21 -2.60 34.29
CA SER A 9 1.01 -1.93 33.84
C SER A 9 1.26 -0.58 34.53
N GLU A 10 0.49 -0.23 35.55
CA GLU A 10 0.57 1.05 36.27
C GLU A 10 1.77 1.14 37.22
N ALA A 11 2.48 0.04 37.45
CA ALA A 11 3.70 0.03 38.26
C ALA A 11 4.91 -0.39 37.42
N GLN A 12 5.71 0.59 36.97
CA GLN A 12 7.19 0.56 36.81
C GLN A 12 7.67 1.49 35.67
N ASP A 13 7.31 2.77 35.68
CA ASP A 13 8.10 3.75 34.90
C ASP A 13 9.31 4.21 35.74
N LEU A 14 10.46 4.40 35.09
CA LEU A 14 11.73 4.73 35.76
C LEU A 14 11.63 5.95 36.69
N PRO A 15 10.94 7.06 36.33
CA PRO A 15 10.74 8.19 37.24
C PRO A 15 10.03 7.79 38.53
N SER A 16 9.00 6.95 38.45
CA SER A 16 8.27 6.49 39.65
C SER A 16 9.12 5.60 40.59
N LEU A 17 10.08 4.84 40.06
CA LEU A 17 11.03 4.08 40.87
C LEU A 17 12.02 4.99 41.59
N ILE A 18 12.46 6.06 40.91
CA ILE A 18 13.33 7.08 41.48
C ILE A 18 12.61 7.86 42.58
N ASP A 19 11.39 8.32 42.31
CA ASP A 19 10.57 9.07 43.28
C ASP A 19 10.26 8.24 44.53
N ARG A 20 10.01 6.94 44.37
CA ARG A 20 9.79 6.02 45.48
C ARG A 20 11.06 5.85 46.31
N ALA A 21 12.20 5.57 45.67
CA ALA A 21 13.49 5.47 46.37
C ALA A 21 13.83 6.76 47.14
N ALA A 22 13.63 7.92 46.51
CA ALA A 22 13.87 9.23 47.12
C ALA A 22 12.93 9.50 48.30
N SER A 23 11.64 9.19 48.15
CA SER A 23 10.64 9.38 49.21
C SER A 23 10.89 8.46 50.40
N THR A 24 11.24 7.19 50.17
CA THR A 24 11.58 6.25 51.26
C THR A 24 12.85 6.68 51.99
N LEU A 25 13.87 7.15 51.26
CA LEU A 25 15.08 7.68 51.89
C LEU A 25 14.79 8.92 52.75
N ALA A 26 13.99 9.86 52.22
CA ALA A 26 13.63 11.09 52.94
C ALA A 26 12.79 10.82 54.19
N GLY A 27 11.98 9.76 54.18
CA GLY A 27 11.13 9.35 55.30
C GLY A 27 11.77 8.36 56.28
N ALA A 28 12.98 7.84 55.99
CA ALA A 28 13.61 6.78 56.78
C ALA A 28 13.95 7.25 58.20
N LYS A 29 13.51 6.47 59.20
CA LYS A 29 13.79 6.68 60.64
C LYS A 29 14.70 5.59 61.20
N THR A 30 14.89 4.50 60.46
CA THR A 30 15.66 3.34 60.88
C THR A 30 16.70 2.95 59.83
N ALA A 31 17.75 2.24 60.27
CA ALA A 31 18.76 1.71 59.35
C ALA A 31 18.19 0.71 58.33
N ALA A 32 17.11 0.00 58.68
CA ALA A 32 16.44 -0.92 57.77
C ALA A 32 15.78 -0.19 56.59
N GLU A 33 15.07 0.91 56.85
CA GLU A 33 14.44 1.72 55.80
C GLU A 33 15.48 2.41 54.89
N VAL A 34 16.65 2.77 55.44
CA VAL A 34 17.77 3.27 54.64
C VAL A 34 18.30 2.19 53.68
N LEU A 35 18.42 0.95 54.15
CA LEU A 35 18.82 -0.17 53.30
C LEU A 35 17.78 -0.47 52.21
N GLU A 36 16.49 -0.42 52.56
CA GLU A 36 15.40 -0.57 51.59
C GLU A 36 15.45 0.51 50.50
N ALA A 37 15.63 1.79 50.88
CA ALA A 37 15.76 2.89 49.93
C ALA A 37 16.98 2.72 49.00
N ARG A 38 18.11 2.22 49.54
CA ARG A 38 19.30 1.89 48.74
C ARG A 38 19.02 0.79 47.73
N ASP A 39 18.33 -0.28 48.14
CA ASP A 39 18.02 -1.39 47.25
C ASP A 39 17.04 -0.96 46.14
N MET A 40 16.05 -0.12 46.47
CA MET A 40 15.17 0.51 45.48
C MET A 40 15.92 1.40 44.49
N ALA A 41 16.87 2.22 44.98
CA ALA A 41 17.71 3.04 44.11
C ALA A 41 18.61 2.18 43.20
N GLY A 42 19.13 1.06 43.72
CA GLY A 42 19.90 0.07 42.94
C GLY A 42 19.07 -0.54 41.81
N LEU A 43 17.82 -0.93 42.09
CA LEU A 43 16.89 -1.42 41.08
C LEU A 43 16.62 -0.36 40.00
N ALA A 44 16.33 0.89 40.40
CA ALA A 44 16.09 1.98 39.46
C ALA A 44 17.30 2.21 38.52
N TYR A 45 18.52 2.18 39.06
CA TYR A 45 19.75 2.29 38.28
C TYR A 45 19.90 1.16 37.26
N ASP A 46 19.65 -0.09 37.66
CA ASP A 46 19.76 -1.25 36.76
C ASP A 46 18.70 -1.21 35.64
N VAL A 47 17.48 -0.81 35.97
CA VAL A 47 16.41 -0.57 34.99
C VAL A 47 16.82 0.52 34.01
N ALA A 48 17.30 1.68 34.49
CA ALA A 48 17.77 2.78 33.65
C ALA A 48 18.92 2.35 32.71
N LYS A 49 19.90 1.61 33.24
CA LYS A 49 21.05 1.11 32.48
C LYS A 49 20.62 0.14 31.37
N ARG A 50 19.68 -0.77 31.67
CA ARG A 50 19.14 -1.71 30.68
C ARG A 50 18.33 -0.98 29.62
N ALA A 51 17.47 -0.04 30.02
CA ALA A 51 16.69 0.78 29.09
C ALA A 51 17.60 1.57 28.14
N ALA A 52 18.65 2.22 28.65
CA ALA A 52 19.61 2.96 27.83
C ALA A 52 20.36 2.08 26.83
N ARG A 53 20.74 0.85 27.23
CA ARG A 53 21.37 -0.12 26.32
C ARG A 53 20.43 -0.60 25.23
N LEU A 54 19.18 -0.90 25.59
CA LEU A 54 18.16 -1.29 24.63
C LEU A 54 17.88 -0.16 23.64
N GLN A 55 17.75 1.09 24.12
CA GLN A 55 17.53 2.24 23.27
C GLN A 55 18.70 2.42 22.28
N ARG A 56 19.95 2.35 22.75
CA ARG A 56 21.12 2.42 21.85
C ARG A 56 21.12 1.31 20.80
N ALA A 57 20.74 0.08 21.18
CA ALA A 57 20.66 -1.04 20.24
C ALA A 57 19.58 -0.81 19.18
N LYS A 58 18.41 -0.30 19.58
CA LYS A 58 17.31 0.06 18.66
C LYS A 58 17.74 1.18 17.71
N SER A 59 18.27 2.28 18.23
CA SER A 59 18.74 3.39 17.40
C SER A 59 19.82 2.95 16.41
N ALA A 60 20.79 2.14 16.84
CA ALA A 60 21.81 1.60 15.95
C ALA A 60 21.21 0.69 14.86
N HIS A 61 20.19 -0.11 15.19
CA HIS A 61 19.49 -0.92 14.20
C HIS A 61 18.74 -0.04 13.19
N ASP A 62 17.98 0.95 13.66
CA ASP A 62 17.23 1.87 12.80
C ASP A 62 18.16 2.67 11.87
N ASP A 63 19.32 3.12 12.38
CA ASP A 63 20.34 3.81 11.59
C ASP A 63 20.91 2.92 10.48
N LEU A 64 21.19 1.65 10.78
CA LEU A 64 21.68 0.68 9.80
C LEU A 64 20.63 0.37 8.73
N VAL A 65 19.36 0.20 9.12
CA VAL A 65 18.25 -0.02 8.19
C VAL A 65 18.08 1.20 7.28
N ALA A 66 18.08 2.41 7.83
CA ALA A 66 17.97 3.64 7.06
C ALA A 66 19.15 3.82 6.09
N ALA A 67 20.38 3.46 6.50
CA ALA A 67 21.55 3.50 5.64
C ALA A 67 21.45 2.48 4.50
N ALA A 68 20.97 1.26 4.77
CA ALA A 68 20.74 0.23 3.77
C ALA A 68 19.69 0.68 2.75
N HIS A 69 18.56 1.24 3.20
CA HIS A 69 17.53 1.77 2.31
C HIS A 69 18.08 2.90 1.43
N ARG A 70 18.88 3.83 1.98
CA ARG A 70 19.54 4.88 1.19
C ARG A 70 20.48 4.30 0.13
N ALA A 71 21.28 3.29 0.48
CA ALA A 71 22.17 2.63 -0.47
C ALA A 71 21.38 1.91 -1.59
N GLN A 72 20.31 1.20 -1.25
CA GLN A 72 19.42 0.56 -2.20
C GLN A 72 18.77 1.60 -3.15
N ALA A 73 18.31 2.74 -2.62
CA ALA A 73 17.75 3.82 -3.44
C ALA A 73 18.79 4.37 -4.44
N HIS A 74 20.02 4.64 -4.00
CA HIS A 74 21.09 5.07 -4.91
C HIS A 74 21.39 4.03 -6.00
N ALA A 75 21.44 2.75 -5.63
CA ALA A 75 21.64 1.67 -6.60
C ALA A 75 20.51 1.62 -7.64
N LEU A 76 19.26 1.77 -7.20
CA LEU A 76 18.10 1.82 -8.10
C LEU A 76 18.09 3.06 -8.99
N GLU A 77 18.55 4.20 -8.49
CA GLU A 77 18.69 5.42 -9.30
C GLU A 77 19.74 5.22 -10.41
N ILE A 78 20.90 4.65 -10.08
CA ILE A 78 21.94 4.29 -11.07
C ILE A 78 21.39 3.30 -12.08
N GLU A 79 20.69 2.26 -11.62
CA GLU A 79 20.06 1.24 -12.47
C GLU A 79 19.04 1.89 -13.43
N ALA A 80 18.21 2.80 -12.93
CA ALA A 80 17.24 3.53 -13.76
C ALA A 80 17.93 4.40 -14.82
N ARG A 81 19.00 5.13 -14.45
CA ARG A 81 19.81 5.91 -15.42
C ARG A 81 20.45 5.03 -16.49
N ALA A 82 20.96 3.87 -16.10
CA ALA A 82 21.53 2.89 -17.03
C ALA A 82 20.46 2.34 -17.99
N LYS A 83 19.27 2.01 -17.48
CA LYS A 83 18.13 1.58 -18.29
C LYS A 83 17.68 2.65 -19.29
N ARG A 84 17.66 3.93 -18.89
CA ARG A 84 17.36 5.04 -19.82
C ARG A 84 18.33 5.07 -21.00
N ARG A 85 19.63 5.06 -20.71
CA ARG A 85 20.69 5.02 -21.73
C ARG A 85 20.60 3.78 -22.62
N LEU A 86 20.29 2.62 -22.04
CA LEU A 86 20.08 1.38 -22.78
C LEU A 86 18.93 1.53 -23.78
N ALA A 87 17.80 2.12 -23.38
CA ALA A 87 16.67 2.35 -24.28
C ALA A 87 17.03 3.30 -25.43
N ASP A 88 17.75 4.39 -25.14
CA ASP A 88 18.19 5.35 -26.14
C ASP A 88 19.13 4.70 -27.17
N GLU A 89 20.15 3.98 -26.71
CA GLU A 89 21.11 3.33 -27.61
C GLU A 89 20.46 2.19 -28.41
N TYR A 90 19.58 1.42 -27.78
CA TYR A 90 18.89 0.33 -28.46
C TYR A 90 17.96 0.85 -29.57
N ASP A 91 17.21 1.92 -29.31
CA ASP A 91 16.34 2.54 -30.32
C ASP A 91 17.17 3.22 -31.43
N ALA A 92 18.31 3.83 -31.09
CA ALA A 92 19.25 4.35 -32.08
C ALA A 92 19.84 3.25 -32.98
N ALA A 93 20.22 2.10 -32.41
CA ALA A 93 20.68 0.94 -33.16
C ALA A 93 19.59 0.35 -34.07
N GLN A 94 18.32 0.39 -33.64
CA GLN A 94 17.19 0.04 -34.50
C GLN A 94 17.03 1.02 -35.66
N ALA A 95 17.18 2.33 -35.42
CA ALA A 95 17.09 3.35 -36.46
C ALA A 95 18.22 3.26 -37.50
N ARG A 96 19.43 2.87 -37.08
CA ARG A 96 20.57 2.59 -37.98
C ARG A 96 20.40 1.29 -38.78
N GLY A 97 19.51 0.41 -38.34
CA GLY A 97 19.29 -0.90 -38.95
C GLY A 97 20.22 -2.00 -38.43
N ASP A 98 21.06 -1.72 -37.43
CA ASP A 98 21.99 -2.67 -36.80
C ASP A 98 21.22 -3.74 -36.00
N VAL A 99 20.07 -3.35 -35.42
CA VAL A 99 19.23 -4.21 -34.58
C VAL A 99 17.84 -4.37 -35.18
N ALA A 100 17.31 -5.59 -35.12
CA ALA A 100 15.98 -5.89 -35.62
C ALA A 100 14.88 -5.17 -34.81
N SER A 101 13.97 -4.49 -35.50
CA SER A 101 12.76 -3.88 -34.90
C SER A 101 11.52 -4.76 -34.96
N GLY A 102 11.59 -5.87 -35.71
CA GLY A 102 10.50 -6.81 -35.95
C GLY A 102 11.03 -8.16 -36.43
N ARG A 103 10.30 -8.82 -37.35
CA ARG A 103 10.82 -10.04 -37.99
C ARG A 103 12.11 -9.69 -38.74
N PRO A 104 13.26 -10.33 -38.42
CA PRO A 104 14.50 -10.03 -39.11
C PRO A 104 14.36 -10.35 -40.59
N LYS A 105 14.87 -9.46 -41.46
CA LYS A 105 14.93 -9.73 -42.90
C LYS A 105 15.97 -10.83 -43.14
N ARG A 106 15.51 -11.99 -43.63
CA ARG A 106 16.39 -13.09 -44.07
C ARG A 106 16.52 -13.06 -45.59
N VAL A 107 17.73 -13.34 -46.08
CA VAL A 107 17.96 -13.77 -47.46
C VAL A 107 17.94 -15.31 -47.50
N GLU A 108 17.62 -15.90 -48.65
CA GLU A 108 17.46 -17.36 -48.86
C GLU A 108 18.67 -18.21 -48.39
N ASN A 109 19.85 -17.64 -48.20
CA ASN A 109 21.05 -18.33 -47.71
C ASN A 109 21.39 -18.10 -46.23
N GLY A 110 20.40 -17.81 -45.38
CA GLY A 110 20.54 -17.95 -43.91
C GLY A 110 21.21 -16.79 -43.16
N ASN A 111 21.88 -15.86 -43.84
CA ASN A 111 22.44 -14.67 -43.19
C ASN A 111 21.35 -13.64 -42.87
N THR A 112 21.21 -13.32 -41.57
CA THR A 112 20.40 -12.20 -41.08
C THR A 112 21.33 -10.99 -40.95
N PHE A 113 20.95 -9.84 -41.53
CA PHE A 113 21.80 -8.63 -41.50
C PHE A 113 21.74 -7.86 -40.18
N GLN A 114 20.77 -8.17 -39.30
CA GLN A 114 20.48 -7.41 -38.10
C GLN A 114 20.65 -8.29 -36.86
N ALA A 115 21.34 -7.77 -35.84
CA ALA A 115 21.39 -8.42 -34.55
C ALA A 115 20.00 -8.45 -33.90
N THR A 116 19.65 -9.55 -33.24
CA THR A 116 18.44 -9.63 -32.42
C THR A 116 18.74 -9.24 -30.98
N ALA A 117 17.69 -8.97 -30.19
CA ALA A 117 17.84 -8.74 -28.75
C ALA A 117 18.59 -9.89 -28.05
N SER A 118 18.30 -11.13 -28.44
CA SER A 118 18.93 -12.32 -27.89
C SER A 118 20.43 -12.39 -28.23
N ASP A 119 20.83 -11.99 -29.44
CA ASP A 119 22.24 -11.96 -29.85
C ASP A 119 23.05 -10.94 -29.02
N LEU A 120 22.38 -9.91 -28.50
CA LEU A 120 22.95 -8.91 -27.60
C LEU A 120 22.88 -9.32 -26.11
N GLY A 121 22.41 -10.54 -25.81
CA GLY A 121 22.23 -11.01 -24.43
C GLY A 121 21.09 -10.29 -23.67
N LEU A 122 20.20 -9.62 -24.39
CA LEU A 122 19.10 -8.83 -23.80
C LEU A 122 17.77 -9.55 -23.96
N ARG A 123 16.98 -9.54 -22.89
CA ARG A 123 15.59 -10.00 -22.93
C ARG A 123 14.67 -8.86 -23.37
N ARG A 124 13.63 -9.21 -24.12
CA ARG A 124 12.66 -8.24 -24.66
C ARG A 124 11.94 -7.42 -23.59
N ASP A 125 11.66 -8.01 -22.44
CA ASP A 125 11.05 -7.32 -21.31
C ASP A 125 12.01 -6.34 -20.62
N GLN A 126 13.32 -6.61 -20.61
CA GLN A 126 14.33 -5.67 -20.09
C GLN A 126 14.37 -4.41 -20.97
N ILE A 127 14.31 -4.58 -22.29
CA ILE A 127 14.22 -3.45 -23.24
C ILE A 127 12.89 -2.69 -23.03
N HIS A 128 11.79 -3.41 -22.86
CA HIS A 128 10.49 -2.80 -22.62
C HIS A 128 10.46 -1.99 -21.30
N GLU A 129 11.00 -2.56 -20.22
CA GLU A 129 11.11 -1.88 -18.93
C GLU A 129 12.03 -0.65 -19.02
N ALA A 130 13.15 -0.76 -19.74
CA ALA A 130 14.05 0.35 -19.98
C ALA A 130 13.36 1.51 -20.71
N ARG A 131 12.57 1.21 -21.75
CA ARG A 131 11.74 2.20 -22.45
C ARG A 131 10.71 2.83 -21.53
N GLN A 132 10.01 2.04 -20.70
CA GLN A 132 9.04 2.58 -19.74
C GLN A 132 9.66 3.61 -18.78
N ILE A 133 10.86 3.32 -18.25
CA ILE A 133 11.56 4.25 -17.34
C ILE A 133 12.02 5.50 -18.08
N ARG A 134 12.56 5.36 -19.30
CA ARG A 134 12.93 6.50 -20.13
C ARG A 134 11.74 7.39 -20.45
N ASP A 135 10.66 6.80 -20.95
CA ASP A 135 9.48 7.55 -21.39
C ASP A 135 8.81 8.25 -20.20
N ALA A 136 8.78 7.61 -19.02
CA ALA A 136 8.30 8.23 -17.79
C ALA A 136 9.15 9.43 -17.37
N GLU A 137 10.48 9.31 -17.41
CA GLU A 137 11.40 10.38 -17.04
C GLU A 137 11.44 11.51 -18.09
N ALA A 138 11.17 11.21 -19.36
CA ALA A 138 10.99 12.20 -20.42
C ALA A 138 9.68 12.97 -20.26
N ALA A 139 8.60 12.28 -19.86
CA ALA A 139 7.31 12.90 -19.59
C ALA A 139 7.31 13.74 -18.30
N GLU A 140 8.01 13.26 -17.26
CA GLU A 140 8.13 13.94 -15.98
C GLU A 140 9.58 13.83 -15.46
N PRO A 141 10.41 14.87 -15.69
CA PRO A 141 11.79 14.88 -15.21
C PRO A 141 11.91 14.73 -13.69
N GLY A 142 12.85 13.89 -13.24
CA GLY A 142 13.13 13.63 -11.83
C GLY A 142 12.13 12.69 -11.15
N ILE A 143 11.22 12.04 -11.89
CA ILE A 143 10.18 11.16 -11.31
C ILE A 143 10.78 9.99 -10.53
N VAL A 144 11.86 9.38 -11.03
CA VAL A 144 12.54 8.27 -10.36
C VAL A 144 13.10 8.71 -9.01
N GLN A 145 13.82 9.84 -8.99
CA GLN A 145 14.44 10.35 -7.77
C GLN A 145 13.39 10.74 -6.72
N ARG A 146 12.30 11.39 -7.17
CA ARG A 146 11.20 11.79 -6.29
C ARG A 146 10.50 10.58 -5.66
N VAL A 147 10.18 9.57 -6.46
CA VAL A 147 9.56 8.32 -5.99
C VAL A 147 10.43 7.60 -4.96
N LEU A 148 11.75 7.56 -5.18
CA LEU A 148 12.69 6.96 -4.23
C LEU A 148 12.77 7.77 -2.93
N ASN A 149 12.85 9.09 -3.01
CA ASN A 149 12.89 9.97 -1.84
C ASN A 149 11.61 9.85 -1.00
N GLU A 150 10.44 9.91 -1.63
CA GLU A 150 9.15 9.72 -0.93
C GLU A 150 9.07 8.39 -0.19
N ARG A 151 9.73 7.35 -0.71
CA ARG A 151 9.74 6.01 -0.11
C ARG A 151 10.70 5.96 1.09
N LEU A 152 11.86 6.58 0.97
CA LEU A 152 12.80 6.76 2.08
C LEU A 152 12.20 7.59 3.21
N GLU A 153 11.46 8.66 2.90
CA GLU A 153 10.75 9.49 3.88
C GLU A 153 9.70 8.71 4.68
N ARG A 154 9.06 7.71 4.05
CA ARG A 154 8.13 6.79 4.73
C ARG A 154 8.81 5.66 5.50
N GLY A 155 10.15 5.56 5.43
CA GLY A 155 10.91 4.44 6.01
C GLY A 155 10.67 3.10 5.30
N GLU A 156 10.04 3.11 4.11
CA GLU A 156 9.78 1.90 3.33
C GLU A 156 11.02 1.47 2.56
N GLU A 157 11.26 0.15 2.49
CA GLU A 157 12.36 -0.40 1.68
C GLU A 157 12.14 -0.08 0.19
N PRO A 158 13.11 0.55 -0.50
CA PRO A 158 13.02 0.82 -1.93
C PRO A 158 13.30 -0.45 -2.74
N THR A 159 12.27 -0.95 -3.43
CA THR A 159 12.37 -2.17 -4.25
C THR A 159 12.13 -1.87 -5.73
N ARG A 160 12.70 -2.70 -6.62
CA ARG A 160 12.52 -2.60 -8.08
C ARG A 160 11.04 -2.63 -8.48
N ALA A 161 10.28 -3.54 -7.87
CA ALA A 161 8.85 -3.70 -8.18
C ALA A 161 8.05 -2.46 -7.78
N ALA A 162 8.32 -1.90 -6.59
CA ALA A 162 7.66 -0.69 -6.13
C ALA A 162 8.01 0.52 -7.00
N LEU A 163 9.30 0.69 -7.33
CA LEU A 163 9.77 1.75 -8.23
C LEU A 163 9.05 1.65 -9.58
N ARG A 164 9.04 0.47 -10.19
CA ARG A 164 8.37 0.23 -11.47
C ARG A 164 6.89 0.58 -11.40
N LYS A 165 6.18 0.11 -10.38
CA LYS A 165 4.75 0.42 -10.20
C LYS A 165 4.51 1.93 -10.09
N MET A 166 5.27 2.61 -9.24
CA MET A 166 5.12 4.06 -8.99
C MET A 166 5.49 4.91 -10.20
N VAL A 167 6.57 4.58 -10.91
CA VAL A 167 6.97 5.26 -12.15
C VAL A 167 5.93 5.07 -13.23
N ILE A 168 5.39 3.85 -13.40
CA ILE A 168 4.30 3.59 -14.36
C ILE A 168 3.02 4.32 -13.96
N ASP A 169 2.63 4.29 -12.69
CA ASP A 169 1.43 4.96 -12.21
C ASP A 169 1.53 6.48 -12.32
N ALA A 170 2.70 7.05 -12.05
CA ALA A 170 2.94 8.49 -12.18
C ALA A 170 3.03 8.91 -13.66
N ALA A 171 3.69 8.10 -14.51
CA ALA A 171 3.64 8.27 -15.96
C ALA A 171 2.20 8.18 -16.51
N ARG A 172 1.36 7.27 -15.98
CA ARG A 172 -0.08 7.17 -16.32
C ARG A 172 -0.90 8.34 -15.82
N ARG A 173 -0.51 8.98 -14.71
CA ARG A 173 -1.14 10.22 -14.21
C ARG A 173 -0.80 11.42 -15.10
N GLY A 174 0.46 11.54 -15.53
CA GLY A 174 0.90 12.54 -16.51
C GLY A 174 0.35 12.29 -17.93
N MET A 175 0.21 11.00 -18.31
CA MET A 175 -0.42 10.54 -19.55
C MET A 175 -1.92 10.28 -19.41
N ARG A 176 -2.66 10.92 -18.49
CA ARG A 176 -4.11 10.98 -18.67
C ARG A 176 -4.35 11.96 -19.82
N PRO A 177 -4.67 11.51 -21.04
CA PRO A 177 -5.16 12.44 -22.02
C PRO A 177 -6.46 13.01 -21.45
N GLN A 178 -6.76 14.28 -21.74
CA GLN A 178 -8.14 14.73 -21.66
C GLN A 178 -8.95 13.67 -22.41
N ARG A 179 -9.80 12.93 -21.67
CA ARG A 179 -10.51 11.76 -22.16
C ARG A 179 -11.08 12.17 -23.52
N PRO A 180 -10.67 11.56 -24.66
CA PRO A 180 -11.20 11.98 -25.95
C PRO A 180 -12.71 11.98 -25.80
N ALA A 181 -13.34 13.09 -26.18
CA ALA A 181 -14.79 13.26 -26.04
C ALA A 181 -15.39 11.95 -26.51
N GLY A 182 -15.98 11.21 -25.57
CA GLY A 182 -16.42 9.86 -25.87
C GLY A 182 -17.33 9.92 -27.08
N ARG A 183 -17.48 8.81 -27.79
CA ARG A 183 -18.60 8.60 -28.72
C ARG A 183 -19.94 8.63 -27.93
N ARG A 184 -20.20 9.72 -27.20
CA ARG A 184 -21.44 9.99 -26.51
C ARG A 184 -22.37 10.50 -27.61
N ASN A 185 -23.50 9.83 -27.70
CA ASN A 185 -24.57 10.17 -28.62
C ASN A 185 -24.80 11.70 -28.60
N PRO A 186 -24.75 12.41 -29.75
CA PRO A 186 -24.93 13.86 -29.83
C PRO A 186 -26.25 14.36 -29.23
N VAL A 187 -27.23 13.47 -29.08
CA VAL A 187 -28.56 13.73 -28.54
C VAL A 187 -28.65 13.40 -27.03
N HIS A 188 -27.56 12.96 -26.41
CA HIS A 188 -27.56 12.60 -24.99
C HIS A 188 -27.62 13.84 -24.10
N VAL A 189 -28.80 14.10 -23.56
CA VAL A 189 -28.98 15.02 -22.43
C VAL A 189 -28.75 14.22 -21.14
N PRO A 190 -27.74 14.57 -20.33
CA PRO A 190 -27.55 13.90 -19.04
C PRO A 190 -28.78 14.13 -18.16
N PRO A 191 -29.25 13.12 -17.40
CA PRO A 191 -30.33 13.32 -16.44
C PRO A 191 -29.91 14.38 -15.41
N THR A 192 -30.89 15.13 -14.89
CA THR A 192 -30.63 16.01 -13.73
C THR A 192 -30.12 15.17 -12.55
N PRO A 193 -29.38 15.75 -11.60
CA PRO A 193 -28.86 15.02 -10.45
C PRO A 193 -29.95 14.22 -9.71
N GLU A 194 -31.14 14.79 -9.57
CA GLU A 194 -32.31 14.18 -8.92
C GLU A 194 -32.81 12.98 -9.73
N ARG A 195 -32.93 13.14 -11.05
CA ARG A 195 -33.36 12.05 -11.94
C ARG A 195 -32.33 10.93 -12.01
N ALA A 196 -31.04 11.25 -11.96
CA ALA A 196 -29.97 10.27 -11.90
C ALA A 196 -30.02 9.48 -10.59
N ALA A 197 -30.21 10.16 -9.45
CA ALA A 197 -30.38 9.51 -8.15
C ALA A 197 -31.60 8.57 -8.14
N TRP A 198 -32.73 9.01 -8.67
CA TRP A 198 -33.94 8.17 -8.80
C TRP A 198 -33.75 6.98 -9.74
N GLN A 199 -33.04 7.17 -10.87
CA GLN A 199 -32.68 6.08 -11.78
C GLN A 199 -31.77 5.04 -11.12
N HIS A 200 -30.84 5.47 -10.26
CA HIS A 200 -30.02 4.56 -9.48
C HIS A 200 -30.87 3.73 -8.51
N VAL A 201 -31.76 4.38 -7.76
CA VAL A 201 -32.69 3.68 -6.86
C VAL A 201 -33.52 2.66 -7.64
N THR A 202 -34.25 3.09 -8.67
CA THR A 202 -35.11 2.21 -9.47
C THR A 202 -34.34 1.06 -10.13
N GLY A 203 -33.13 1.30 -10.63
CA GLY A 203 -32.26 0.28 -11.20
C GLY A 203 -31.82 -0.77 -10.17
N THR A 204 -31.41 -0.33 -8.98
CA THR A 204 -31.01 -1.23 -7.89
C THR A 204 -32.18 -2.10 -7.41
N PHE A 205 -33.36 -1.51 -7.22
CA PHE A 205 -34.55 -2.26 -6.81
C PHE A 205 -35.00 -3.26 -7.89
N ARG A 206 -34.94 -2.87 -9.17
CA ARG A 206 -35.27 -3.78 -10.27
C ARG A 206 -34.31 -4.96 -10.33
N ALA A 207 -33.00 -4.70 -10.30
CA ALA A 207 -31.99 -5.75 -10.34
C ALA A 207 -32.12 -6.70 -9.13
N PHE A 208 -32.39 -6.16 -7.94
CA PHE A 208 -32.62 -6.97 -6.75
C PHE A 208 -33.89 -7.81 -6.87
N ALA A 209 -35.00 -7.24 -7.35
CA ALA A 209 -36.26 -7.95 -7.55
C ALA A 209 -36.16 -9.06 -8.61
N GLU A 210 -35.43 -8.81 -9.70
CA GLU A 210 -35.15 -9.80 -10.75
C GLU A 210 -34.32 -10.97 -10.21
N TRP A 211 -33.36 -10.69 -9.32
CA TRP A 211 -32.55 -11.73 -8.67
C TRP A 211 -33.31 -12.46 -7.56
N ALA A 212 -34.14 -11.77 -6.78
CA ALA A 212 -34.81 -12.26 -5.57
C ALA A 212 -36.02 -13.16 -5.85
N SER A 213 -35.84 -14.18 -6.70
CA SER A 213 -36.81 -15.26 -6.87
C SER A 213 -36.98 -16.06 -5.58
N ASP A 214 -38.12 -16.75 -5.45
CA ASP A 214 -38.41 -17.61 -4.27
C ASP A 214 -37.30 -18.65 -4.01
N GLU A 215 -36.73 -19.21 -5.08
CA GLU A 215 -35.61 -20.16 -5.02
C GLU A 215 -34.33 -19.50 -4.47
N ASN A 216 -33.96 -18.33 -5.01
CA ASN A 216 -32.76 -17.62 -4.57
C ASN A 216 -32.89 -17.11 -3.13
N LEU A 217 -34.10 -16.68 -2.73
CA LEU A 217 -34.38 -16.29 -1.35
C LEU A 217 -34.34 -17.49 -0.39
N ALA A 218 -34.81 -18.66 -0.80
CA ALA A 218 -34.71 -19.88 -0.01
C ALA A 218 -33.24 -20.31 0.19
N LEU A 219 -32.43 -20.25 -0.87
CA LEU A 219 -30.99 -20.51 -0.80
C LEU A 219 -30.25 -19.49 0.07
N ALA A 220 -30.55 -18.19 -0.08
CA ALA A 220 -29.97 -17.13 0.74
C ALA A 220 -30.30 -17.34 2.23
N ARG A 221 -31.53 -17.73 2.55
CA ARG A 221 -31.96 -18.05 3.92
C ARG A 221 -31.21 -19.26 4.49
N GLN A 222 -30.93 -20.28 3.68
CA GLN A 222 -30.13 -21.42 4.11
C GLN A 222 -28.65 -21.03 4.31
N GLY A 223 -28.08 -20.22 3.42
CA GLY A 223 -26.72 -19.69 3.53
C GLY A 223 -26.52 -18.86 4.78
N MET A 224 -27.45 -17.94 5.07
CA MET A 224 -27.46 -17.13 6.29
C MET A 224 -27.42 -17.99 7.57
N ARG A 225 -28.18 -19.09 7.60
CA ARG A 225 -28.19 -20.01 8.75
C ARG A 225 -26.86 -20.74 8.94
N LYS A 226 -26.19 -21.10 7.84
CA LYS A 226 -24.90 -21.80 7.85
C LYS A 226 -23.75 -20.88 8.24
N ALA A 227 -23.80 -19.62 7.79
CA ALA A 227 -22.77 -18.61 8.05
C ALA A 227 -22.84 -18.00 9.46
N ARG A 228 -23.69 -18.50 10.35
CA ARG A 228 -23.94 -17.88 11.68
C ARG A 228 -22.68 -17.78 12.54
N ASP A 229 -21.78 -18.74 12.39
CA ASP A 229 -20.52 -18.83 13.15
C ASP A 229 -19.33 -18.24 12.37
N ASP A 230 -19.55 -17.66 11.19
CA ASP A 230 -18.48 -17.06 10.38
C ASP A 230 -18.01 -15.74 11.00
N PRO A 231 -16.70 -15.43 10.94
CA PRO A 231 -16.11 -14.25 11.59
C PRO A 231 -16.75 -12.90 11.23
N PHE A 232 -17.41 -12.79 10.07
CA PHE A 232 -17.95 -11.53 9.53
C PHE A 232 -19.48 -11.47 9.46
N HIS A 233 -20.20 -12.52 9.89
CA HIS A 233 -21.66 -12.61 9.79
C HIS A 233 -22.39 -11.41 10.40
N HIS A 234 -21.88 -10.88 11.51
CA HIS A 234 -22.43 -9.71 12.19
C HIS A 234 -22.35 -8.42 11.35
N LEU A 235 -21.35 -8.28 10.49
CA LEU A 235 -21.23 -7.13 9.57
C LEU A 235 -22.24 -7.24 8.44
N ASP A 236 -22.40 -8.44 7.87
CA ASP A 236 -23.38 -8.72 6.82
C ASP A 236 -24.80 -8.48 7.32
N ALA A 237 -25.14 -8.99 8.50
CA ALA A 237 -26.43 -8.76 9.14
C ALA A 237 -26.71 -7.26 9.38
N ARG A 238 -25.70 -6.50 9.83
CA ARG A 238 -25.82 -5.04 10.02
C ARG A 238 -25.96 -4.26 8.71
N ALA A 239 -25.33 -4.73 7.63
CA ALA A 239 -25.45 -4.12 6.31
C ALA A 239 -26.86 -4.35 5.73
N ILE A 240 -27.37 -5.58 5.84
CA ILE A 240 -28.73 -5.96 5.41
C ILE A 240 -29.79 -5.17 6.20
N ALA A 241 -29.64 -5.07 7.53
CA ALA A 241 -30.57 -4.31 8.37
C ALA A 241 -30.66 -2.84 7.95
N ARG A 242 -29.50 -2.18 7.74
CA ARG A 242 -29.47 -0.79 7.24
C ARG A 242 -30.08 -0.65 5.84
N GLY A 243 -29.82 -1.61 4.95
CA GLY A 243 -30.45 -1.62 3.62
C GLY A 243 -31.97 -1.75 3.70
N ALA A 244 -32.47 -2.60 4.59
CA ALA A 244 -33.90 -2.80 4.80
C ALA A 244 -34.61 -1.55 5.34
N GLU A 245 -34.00 -0.83 6.29
CA GLU A 245 -34.52 0.47 6.77
C GLU A 245 -34.66 1.49 5.63
N VAL A 246 -33.64 1.59 4.77
CA VAL A 246 -33.68 2.49 3.60
C VAL A 246 -34.79 2.06 2.62
N PHE A 247 -34.99 0.76 2.43
CA PHE A 247 -36.06 0.25 1.57
C PHE A 247 -37.45 0.58 2.11
N THR A 248 -37.66 0.45 3.42
CA THR A 248 -38.91 0.85 4.08
C THR A 248 -39.17 2.34 3.90
N ASN A 249 -38.18 3.19 4.12
CA ASN A 249 -38.33 4.65 3.94
C ASN A 249 -38.72 5.02 2.49
N ILE A 250 -38.10 4.37 1.49
CA ILE A 250 -38.42 4.60 0.07
C ILE A 250 -39.85 4.14 -0.23
N LYS A 251 -40.29 3.02 0.36
CA LYS A 251 -41.66 2.54 0.23
C LYS A 251 -42.66 3.54 0.83
N GLU A 252 -42.35 4.08 2.01
CA GLU A 252 -43.19 5.10 2.66
C GLU A 252 -43.33 6.37 1.80
N TRP A 253 -42.29 6.79 1.08
CA TRP A 253 -42.40 7.90 0.12
C TRP A 253 -43.37 7.59 -1.01
N LEU A 254 -43.34 6.37 -1.55
CA LEU A 254 -44.24 5.94 -2.62
C LEU A 254 -45.69 5.76 -2.16
N ASP A 255 -45.89 5.31 -0.92
CA ASP A 255 -47.22 5.12 -0.34
C ASP A 255 -47.86 6.46 0.13
N ALA A 256 -47.07 7.53 0.23
CA ALA A 256 -47.49 8.87 0.63
C ALA A 256 -47.87 9.80 -0.54
N GLU A 257 -47.64 9.37 -1.79
CA GLU A 257 -48.08 10.04 -3.03
C GLU A 257 -49.43 9.49 -3.53
#